data_AF-A0AAV6BCI1-F1
#
_entry.id   AF-A0AAV6BCI1-F1
#
_cell.length_a   1.000
_cell.length_b   1.000
_cell.length_c   1.000
_cell.angle_alpha   90.00
_cell.angle_beta   90.00
_cell.angle_gamma   90.00
#
_symmetry.space_group_name_H-M   'P 1'
#
loop_
_entity.id
_entity.type
_entity.pdbx_description
1 polymer ?
#
loop_
_entity_poly.entity_id
_entity_poly.type
_entity_poly.pdbx_seq_one_letter_code
_entity_poly.pdbx_strand_id
1 'polypeptide(L)'
;MRKLLISKWSKAGVFVICLLPIAALVWRGLHHGLTANPIEFITHATGDWTLRFIVFTLCITPLRKLLALPDLIRFRRMLGLFAFFYGCLHFTTYIWLDKFFDLKEVWKDIAKRPY
;
A
#
# COMPACT_ATOMS: atom_id res chain seq x y z
N MET A 1 -3.41 -27.13 -5.63
CA MET A 1 -3.30 -25.82 -4.93
C MET A 1 -2.28 -25.79 -3.79
N ARG A 2 -2.33 -26.70 -2.81
CA ARG A 2 -1.49 -26.60 -1.60
C ARG A 2 0.03 -26.60 -1.85
N LYS A 3 0.53 -27.43 -2.79
CA LYS A 3 1.95 -27.41 -3.23
C LYS A 3 2.41 -26.05 -3.77
N LEU A 4 1.53 -25.30 -4.45
CA LEU A 4 1.87 -23.98 -4.99
C LEU A 4 2.07 -22.95 -3.87
N LEU A 5 1.23 -22.98 -2.83
CA LEU A 5 1.33 -22.05 -1.69
C LEU A 5 2.58 -22.30 -0.84
N ILE A 6 2.99 -23.57 -0.72
CA ILE A 6 4.12 -23.97 0.11
C ILE A 6 5.48 -23.65 -0.55
N SER A 7 5.54 -23.62 -1.88
CA SER A 7 6.75 -23.31 -2.66
C SER A 7 7.41 -22.00 -2.22
N LYS A 8 8.75 -21.95 -2.23
CA LYS A 8 9.52 -20.72 -1.95
C LYS A 8 9.19 -19.58 -2.92
N TRP A 9 8.87 -19.92 -4.15
CA TRP A 9 8.54 -18.99 -5.23
C TRP A 9 7.20 -18.27 -5.02
N SER A 10 6.29 -18.83 -4.20
CA SER A 10 5.00 -18.17 -3.92
C SER A 10 5.18 -16.84 -3.19
N LYS A 11 6.14 -16.77 -2.25
CA LYS A 11 6.45 -15.51 -1.54
C LYS A 11 7.04 -14.48 -2.49
N ALA A 12 7.95 -14.90 -3.36
CA ALA A 12 8.53 -14.02 -4.38
C ALA A 12 7.47 -13.49 -5.34
N GLY A 13 6.56 -14.36 -5.82
CA GLY A 13 5.46 -13.95 -6.70
C GLY A 13 4.54 -12.92 -6.03
N VAL A 14 4.11 -13.17 -4.79
CA VAL A 14 3.28 -12.21 -4.05
C VAL A 14 4.03 -10.91 -3.78
N PHE A 15 5.33 -10.97 -3.47
CA PHE A 15 6.17 -9.78 -3.29
C PHE A 15 6.18 -8.90 -4.54
N VAL A 16 6.42 -9.49 -5.72
CA VAL A 16 6.40 -8.78 -7.01
C VAL A 16 5.02 -8.19 -7.28
N ILE A 17 3.94 -8.96 -7.02
CA ILE A 17 2.57 -8.47 -7.16
C ILE A 17 2.32 -7.24 -6.27
N CYS A 18 2.85 -7.22 -5.04
CA CYS A 18 2.69 -6.08 -4.13
C CYS A 18 3.45 -4.82 -4.58
N LEU A 19 4.42 -4.95 -5.49
CA LEU A 19 5.14 -3.82 -6.10
C LEU A 19 4.45 -3.28 -7.36
N LEU A 20 3.47 -3.99 -7.93
CA LEU A 20 2.75 -3.52 -9.11
C LEU A 20 2.09 -2.14 -8.94
N PRO A 21 1.48 -1.79 -7.79
CA PRO A 21 0.87 -0.48 -7.62
C PRO A 21 1.84 0.69 -7.76
N ILE A 22 3.00 0.61 -7.10
CA ILE A 22 4.02 1.65 -7.21
C ILE A 22 4.64 1.68 -8.61
N ALA A 23 4.86 0.52 -9.24
CA ALA A 23 5.34 0.45 -10.62
C ALA A 23 4.35 1.10 -11.60
N ALA A 24 3.04 0.87 -11.42
CA ALA A 24 1.99 1.49 -12.22
C ALA A 24 1.93 3.01 -12.00
N LEU A 25 2.15 3.48 -10.77
CA LEU A 25 2.19 4.91 -10.44
C LEU A 25 3.39 5.59 -11.12
N VAL A 26 4.58 4.99 -11.04
CA VAL A 26 5.79 5.47 -11.73
C VAL A 26 5.58 5.50 -13.24
N TRP A 27 5.04 4.43 -13.81
CA TRP A 27 4.73 4.36 -15.24
C TRP A 27 3.82 5.50 -15.69
N ARG A 28 2.73 5.77 -14.96
CA ARG A 28 1.82 6.89 -15.23
C ARG A 28 2.52 8.24 -15.12
N GLY A 29 3.40 8.41 -14.13
CA GLY A 29 4.20 9.63 -13.97
C GLY A 29 5.10 9.91 -15.17
N LEU A 30 5.73 8.87 -15.73
CA LEU A 30 6.60 9.00 -16.90
C LEU A 30 5.84 9.24 -18.22
N HIS A 31 4.57 8.84 -18.30
CA HIS A 31 3.75 8.93 -19.52
C HIS A 31 2.70 10.06 -19.47
N HIS A 32 2.88 11.05 -18.59
CA HIS A 32 1.91 12.14 -18.40
C HIS A 32 0.48 11.64 -18.12
N GLY A 33 0.33 10.45 -17.54
CA GLY A 33 -0.94 9.80 -17.22
C GLY A 33 -1.43 10.07 -15.80
N LEU A 34 -0.87 11.09 -15.14
CA LEU A 34 -1.36 11.61 -13.86
C LEU A 34 -2.46 12.66 -14.10
N THR A 35 -3.25 12.96 -13.07
CA THR A 35 -4.31 13.99 -13.17
C THR A 35 -3.72 15.41 -13.21
N ALA A 36 -4.59 16.42 -13.32
CA ALA A 36 -4.21 17.83 -13.32
C ALA A 36 -3.42 18.26 -12.07
N ASN A 37 -3.61 17.58 -10.93
CA ASN A 37 -2.80 17.75 -9.72
C ASN A 37 -2.03 16.45 -9.41
N PRO A 38 -0.80 16.31 -9.92
CA PRO A 38 -0.01 15.07 -9.78
C PRO A 38 0.29 14.70 -8.34
N ILE A 39 0.56 15.69 -7.48
CA ILE A 39 0.96 15.48 -6.08
C ILE A 39 -0.19 14.92 -5.26
N GLU A 40 -1.38 15.50 -5.44
CA GLU A 40 -2.61 15.02 -4.82
C GLU A 40 -2.92 13.59 -5.27
N PHE A 41 -2.84 13.30 -6.58
CA PHE A 41 -3.06 11.95 -7.09
C PHE A 41 -2.09 10.91 -6.50
N ILE A 42 -0.80 11.24 -6.42
CA ILE A 42 0.22 10.36 -5.83
C ILE A 42 -0.07 10.11 -4.34
N THR A 43 -0.42 11.16 -3.61
CA THR A 43 -0.72 11.07 -2.17
C THR A 43 -1.96 10.23 -1.92
N HIS A 44 -3.03 10.43 -2.68
CA HIS A 44 -4.25 9.61 -2.59
C HIS A 44 -4.00 8.16 -3.00
N ALA A 45 -3.31 7.92 -4.12
CA ALA A 45 -3.04 6.56 -4.60
C ALA A 45 -2.22 5.75 -3.59
N THR A 46 -1.18 6.34 -3.00
CA THR A 46 -0.36 5.66 -1.97
C THR A 46 -1.14 5.40 -0.68
N GLY A 47 -2.04 6.32 -0.29
CA GLY A 47 -2.97 6.13 0.83
C GLY A 47 -3.97 4.99 0.58
N ASP A 48 -4.63 4.96 -0.58
CA ASP A 48 -5.57 3.90 -0.96
C ASP A 48 -4.92 2.52 -0.94
N TRP A 49 -3.70 2.40 -1.46
CA TRP A 49 -2.98 1.13 -1.45
C TRP A 49 -2.57 0.70 -0.04
N THR A 50 -2.23 1.65 0.84
CA THR A 50 -2.02 1.36 2.27
C THR A 50 -3.25 0.69 2.89
N LEU A 51 -4.43 1.30 2.72
CA LEU A 51 -5.68 0.76 3.24
C LEU A 51 -6.02 -0.62 2.65
N ARG A 52 -5.84 -0.79 1.34
CA ARG A 52 -6.04 -2.09 0.68
C ARG A 52 -5.14 -3.18 1.26
N PHE A 53 -3.85 -2.89 1.50
CA PHE A 53 -2.94 -3.87 2.12
C PHE A 53 -3.29 -4.19 3.57
N ILE A 54 -3.80 -3.22 4.34
CA ILE A 54 -4.35 -3.48 5.68
C ILE A 54 -5.52 -4.46 5.57
N VAL A 55 -6.49 -4.18 4.70
CA VAL A 55 -7.64 -5.06 4.47
C VAL A 55 -7.19 -6.44 4.03
N PHE A 56 -6.29 -6.56 3.04
CA PHE A 56 -5.75 -7.84 2.59
C PHE A 56 -5.08 -8.62 3.73
N THR A 57 -4.31 -7.93 4.59
CA THR A 57 -3.65 -8.55 5.75
C THR A 57 -4.66 -9.08 6.76
N LEU A 58 -5.73 -8.32 7.04
CA LEU A 58 -6.81 -8.72 7.95
C LEU A 58 -7.63 -9.88 7.37
N CYS A 59 -7.86 -9.90 6.05
CA CYS A 59 -8.57 -10.96 5.36
C CYS A 59 -7.85 -12.32 5.38
N ILE A 60 -6.53 -12.37 5.62
CA ILE A 60 -5.80 -13.66 5.68
C ILE A 60 -6.40 -14.61 6.73
N THR A 61 -6.76 -14.09 7.91
CA THR A 61 -7.28 -14.93 9.01
C THR A 61 -8.65 -15.57 8.69
N PRO A 62 -9.69 -14.82 8.26
CA PRO A 62 -10.96 -15.41 7.87
C PRO A 62 -10.82 -16.29 6.61
N LEU A 63 -10.06 -15.88 5.60
CA LEU A 63 -9.87 -16.69 4.37
C LEU A 63 -9.19 -18.03 4.67
N ARG A 64 -8.21 -18.04 5.57
CA ARG A 64 -7.56 -19.27 6.04
C ARG A 64 -8.57 -20.27 6.61
N LYS A 65 -9.56 -19.77 7.38
CA LYS A 65 -10.60 -20.60 8.01
C LYS A 65 -11.63 -21.06 6.98
N LEU A 66 -12.18 -20.14 6.17
CA LEU A 66 -13.22 -20.43 5.19
C LEU A 66 -12.75 -21.38 4.09
N LEU A 67 -11.51 -21.24 3.63
CA LEU A 67 -10.96 -22.07 2.55
C LEU A 67 -10.23 -23.32 3.05
N ALA A 68 -10.14 -23.52 4.37
CA ALA A 68 -9.34 -24.58 5.00
C ALA A 68 -7.88 -24.65 4.49
N LEU A 69 -7.27 -23.48 4.23
CA LEU A 69 -5.90 -23.36 3.71
C LEU A 69 -4.96 -22.75 4.78
N PRO A 70 -4.43 -23.55 5.74
CA PRO A 70 -3.62 -23.03 6.83
C PRO A 70 -2.37 -22.28 6.35
N ASP A 71 -1.84 -22.68 5.19
CA ASP A 71 -0.63 -22.14 4.58
C ASP A 71 -0.74 -20.64 4.20
N LEU A 72 -1.95 -20.08 4.09
CA LEU A 72 -2.16 -18.64 3.83
C LEU A 72 -1.53 -17.74 4.91
N ILE A 73 -1.41 -18.24 6.14
CA ILE A 73 -0.88 -17.46 7.27
C ILE A 73 0.54 -16.96 7.01
N ARG A 74 1.33 -17.66 6.18
CA ARG A 74 2.71 -17.29 5.84
C ARG A 74 2.82 -15.95 5.11
N PHE A 75 1.74 -15.49 4.45
CA PHE A 75 1.72 -14.24 3.68
C PHE A 75 1.29 -13.04 4.55
N ARG A 76 0.67 -13.28 5.71
CA ARG A 76 0.15 -12.22 6.60
C ARG A 76 1.22 -11.18 6.97
N ARG A 77 2.40 -11.63 7.41
CA ARG A 77 3.49 -10.72 7.80
C ARG A 77 3.99 -9.90 6.61
N MET A 78 4.09 -10.51 5.43
CA MET A 78 4.59 -9.84 4.23
C MET A 78 3.60 -8.78 3.73
N LEU A 79 2.30 -9.08 3.70
CA LEU A 79 1.27 -8.10 3.35
C LEU A 79 1.22 -6.94 4.36
N GLY A 80 1.41 -7.23 5.66
CA GLY A 80 1.50 -6.20 6.69
C GLY A 80 2.74 -5.30 6.53
N LEU A 81 3.88 -5.86 6.13
CA LEU A 81 5.07 -5.07 5.80
C LEU A 81 4.84 -4.17 4.58
N PHE A 82 4.11 -4.65 3.56
CA PHE A 82 3.72 -3.80 2.43
C PHE A 82 2.73 -2.71 2.83
N ALA A 83 1.76 -3.00 3.71
CA ALA A 83 0.90 -1.96 4.28
C ALA A 83 1.73 -0.84 4.93
N PHE A 84 2.71 -1.21 5.76
CA PHE A 84 3.62 -0.26 6.38
C PHE A 84 4.47 0.50 5.35
N PHE A 85 5.03 -0.19 4.36
CA PHE A 85 5.81 0.44 3.28
C PHE A 85 5.00 1.50 2.52
N TYR A 86 3.78 1.18 2.06
CA TYR A 86 2.91 2.15 1.39
C TYR A 86 2.47 3.27 2.33
N GLY A 87 2.29 2.98 3.63
CA GLY A 87 1.99 3.98 4.65
C GLY A 87 3.13 4.98 4.84
N CYS A 88 4.38 4.51 4.90
CA CYS A 88 5.54 5.37 4.89
C CYS A 88 5.63 6.20 3.60
N LEU A 89 5.38 5.57 2.45
CA LEU A 89 5.38 6.28 1.17
C LEU A 89 4.31 7.39 1.14
N HIS A 90 3.08 7.11 1.58
CA HIS A 90 1.99 8.07 1.70
C HIS A 90 2.36 9.23 2.64
N PHE A 91 2.93 8.91 3.80
CA PHE A 91 3.39 9.94 4.73
C PHE A 91 4.51 10.80 4.12
N THR A 92 5.46 10.18 3.42
CA THR A 92 6.53 10.90 2.72
C THR A 92 5.96 11.80 1.62
N THR A 93 5.00 11.34 0.82
CA THR A 93 4.39 12.18 -0.22
C THR A 93 3.64 13.36 0.38
N TYR A 94 2.94 13.15 1.51
CA TYR A 94 2.28 14.23 2.23
C TYR A 94 3.28 15.25 2.80
N ILE A 95 4.24 14.81 3.63
CA ILE A 95 5.11 15.75 4.34
C ILE A 95 6.11 16.43 3.39
N TRP A 96 6.62 15.72 2.39
CA TRP A 96 7.64 16.24 1.49
C TRP A 96 7.04 16.88 0.22
N LEU A 97 6.19 16.17 -0.52
CA LEU A 97 5.72 16.67 -1.81
C LEU A 97 4.56 17.66 -1.68
N ASP A 98 3.62 17.42 -0.77
CA ASP A 98 2.47 18.31 -0.58
C ASP A 98 2.79 19.47 0.36
N LYS A 99 3.36 19.18 1.54
CA LYS A 99 3.62 20.20 2.57
C LYS A 99 5.04 20.78 2.56
N PHE A 100 5.98 20.24 1.80
CA PHE A 100 7.37 20.72 1.74
C PHE A 100 8.05 20.88 3.12
N PHE A 101 7.75 19.99 4.06
CA PHE A 101 8.16 20.04 5.47
C PHE A 101 7.65 21.27 6.24
N ASP A 102 6.62 21.92 5.70
CA ASP A 102 5.69 22.91 6.25
C ASP A 102 5.02 22.53 7.58
N LEU A 103 5.72 22.46 8.72
CA LEU A 103 5.10 22.02 9.97
C LEU A 103 3.90 22.88 10.43
N LYS A 104 3.86 24.17 10.10
CA LYS A 104 2.71 25.03 10.41
C LYS A 104 1.53 24.67 9.51
N GLU A 105 1.77 24.46 8.23
CA GLU A 105 0.73 24.02 7.28
C GLU A 105 0.20 22.62 7.61
N VAL A 106 1.07 21.69 8.03
CA VAL A 106 0.67 20.37 8.55
C VAL A 106 -0.27 20.53 9.74
N TRP A 107 0.10 21.35 10.73
CA TRP A 107 -0.73 21.56 11.91
C TRP A 107 -2.10 22.18 11.57
N LYS A 108 -2.12 23.19 10.69
CA LYS A 108 -3.37 23.79 10.20
C LYS A 108 -4.25 22.77 9.49
N ASP A 109 -3.66 21.92 8.64
CA ASP A 109 -4.38 20.92 7.87
C ASP A 109 -5.00 19.85 8.79
N ILE A 110 -4.26 19.37 9.80
CA ILE A 110 -4.76 18.46 10.83
C ILE A 110 -5.89 19.12 11.63
N ALA A 111 -5.72 20.38 12.08
CA ALA A 111 -6.75 21.10 12.83
C ALA A 111 -8.03 21.32 12.00
N LYS A 112 -7.91 21.46 10.68
CA LYS A 112 -9.03 21.62 9.75
C LYS A 112 -9.76 20.29 9.47
N ARG A 113 -9.13 19.14 9.75
CA ARG A 113 -9.59 17.80 9.39
C ARG A 113 -9.60 16.87 10.63
N PRO A 114 -10.58 17.02 11.54
CA PRO A 114 -10.58 16.34 12.85
C PRO A 114 -11.05 14.88 12.82
N TYR A 115 -10.91 14.18 11.68
CA TYR A 115 -11.48 12.84 11.46
C TYR A 115 -10.46 11.71 11.67
#